data_AF-A0A3C1UCK7-F1
#
_entry.id   AF-A0A3C1UCK7-F1
#
_cell.length_a   1.000
_cell.length_b   1.000
_cell.length_c   1.000
_cell.angle_alpha   90.00
_cell.angle_beta   90.00
_cell.angle_gamma   90.00
#
_symmetry.space_group_name_H-M   'P 1'
#
loop_
_entity.id
_entity.type
_entity.pdbx_description
1 polymer ?
#
loop_
_entity_poly.entity_id
_entity_poly.type
_entity_poly.pdbx_seq_one_letter_code
_entity_poly.pdbx_strand_id
1 'polypeptide(L)'
;EVDHYGNVWASHMSHGMFRINLSNDLKTATFKRYEHLGGEKVLDRFHVFKMRGRVIFSYNKKLYTYDDLNDTIVRFNDLKEIEKSDIYSAAKVDENTYWISTSKDFVRVRWNGKRYVVLNNVAPSLFGLDNNDETNTVYVDGGMAYFCLNNGVGRFNMAQAQARKQQKYSLRVLNALTTDNRGVTRNLPIAGGGDIESNITITLTYP
;
A
#
# COMPACT_ATOMS: atom_id res chain seq x y z
N GLU A 1 8.45 15.84 -3.90
CA GLU A 1 8.06 15.35 -5.24
C GLU A 1 7.99 16.51 -6.22
N VAL A 2 8.18 16.25 -7.52
CA VAL A 2 8.07 17.29 -8.57
C VAL A 2 6.91 16.96 -9.51
N ASP A 3 5.99 17.91 -9.69
CA ASP A 3 4.87 17.74 -10.63
C ASP A 3 5.30 17.95 -12.09
N HIS A 4 4.35 17.89 -13.02
CA HIS A 4 4.63 18.02 -14.45
C HIS A 4 4.86 19.48 -14.90
N TYR A 5 4.54 20.47 -14.08
CA TYR A 5 4.85 21.89 -14.32
C TYR A 5 6.19 22.31 -13.68
N GLY A 6 6.91 21.38 -13.05
CA GLY A 6 8.17 21.66 -12.37
C GLY A 6 8.00 22.25 -10.97
N ASN A 7 6.78 22.28 -10.40
CA ASN A 7 6.63 22.69 -9.00
C ASN A 7 7.15 21.59 -8.08
N VAL A 8 7.87 22.02 -7.06
CA VAL A 8 8.35 21.15 -5.99
C VAL A 8 7.30 21.12 -4.88
N TRP A 9 6.79 19.94 -4.61
CA TRP A 9 5.86 19.65 -3.52
C TRP A 9 6.62 19.09 -2.32
N ALA A 10 6.51 19.79 -1.20
CA ALA A 10 7.18 19.46 0.05
C ALA A 10 6.19 19.38 1.21
N SER A 11 6.43 18.42 2.09
CA SER A 11 5.64 18.18 3.30
C SER A 11 6.38 18.66 4.55
N HIS A 12 5.69 19.38 5.43
CA HIS A 12 6.19 19.72 6.77
C HIS A 12 5.20 19.24 7.82
N MET A 13 5.69 18.52 8.85
CA MET A 13 4.84 17.88 9.87
C MET A 13 3.89 18.84 10.57
N SER A 14 4.34 20.05 10.92
CA SER A 14 3.54 21.03 11.66
C SER A 14 3.01 22.20 10.84
N HIS A 15 3.44 22.37 9.59
CA HIS A 15 3.14 23.56 8.77
C HIS A 15 2.40 23.20 7.48
N GLY A 16 1.96 21.96 7.34
CA GLY A 16 1.24 21.49 6.17
C GLY A 16 2.13 21.34 4.94
N MET A 17 1.54 21.60 3.78
CA MET A 17 2.16 21.36 2.49
C MET A 17 2.59 22.67 1.83
N PHE A 18 3.75 22.61 1.17
CA PHE A 18 4.29 23.71 0.39
C PHE A 18 4.35 23.30 -1.08
N ARG A 19 3.79 24.15 -1.94
CA ARG A 19 4.11 24.16 -3.37
C ARG A 19 5.14 25.24 -3.60
N ILE A 20 6.32 24.84 -4.05
CA ILE A 20 7.44 25.74 -4.32
C ILE A 20 7.61 25.81 -5.83
N ASN A 21 7.58 27.03 -6.38
CA ASN A 21 7.87 27.30 -7.77
C ASN A 21 9.25 27.97 -7.85
N LEU A 22 10.13 27.38 -8.63
CA LEU A 22 11.50 27.86 -8.83
C LEU A 22 11.56 28.69 -10.11
N SER A 23 12.33 29.77 -10.10
CA SER A 23 12.68 30.46 -11.35
C SER A 23 13.47 29.55 -12.28
N ASN A 24 13.42 29.83 -13.59
CA ASN A 24 14.11 29.02 -14.60
C ASN A 24 15.63 28.91 -14.35
N ASP A 25 16.23 29.91 -13.71
CA ASP A 25 17.66 29.93 -13.34
C ASP A 25 17.94 29.31 -11.96
N LEU A 26 16.91 28.80 -11.28
CA LEU A 26 16.94 28.19 -9.94
C LEU A 26 17.46 29.10 -8.82
N LYS A 27 17.57 30.41 -9.05
CA LYS A 27 18.09 31.36 -8.05
C LYS A 27 17.03 31.91 -7.10
N THR A 28 15.76 31.84 -7.49
CA THR A 28 14.66 32.36 -6.69
C THR A 28 13.55 31.33 -6.56
N ALA A 29 12.79 31.44 -5.47
CA ALA A 29 11.69 30.55 -5.18
C ALA A 29 10.49 31.36 -4.65
N THR A 30 9.31 31.04 -5.15
CA THR A 30 8.04 31.45 -4.55
C THR A 30 7.37 30.22 -3.95
N PHE A 31 6.58 30.40 -2.89
CA PHE A 31 5.89 29.28 -2.25
C PHE A 31 4.44 29.62 -1.92
N LYS A 32 3.59 28.58 -1.95
CA LYS A 32 2.21 28.60 -1.47
C LYS A 32 2.04 27.52 -0.41
N ARG A 33 1.48 27.88 0.74
CA ARG A 33 1.17 26.96 1.84
C ARG A 33 -0.27 26.46 1.73
N TYR A 34 -0.45 25.17 1.95
CA TYR A 34 -1.75 24.50 2.09
C TYR A 34 -1.81 23.85 3.47
N GLU A 35 -2.65 24.40 4.35
CA GLU A 35 -2.89 23.84 5.69
C GLU A 35 -3.95 22.74 5.68
N HIS A 36 -4.69 22.61 4.58
CA HIS A 36 -5.78 21.66 4.41
C HIS A 36 -5.56 20.78 3.18
N LEU A 37 -5.88 19.50 3.33
CA LEU A 37 -6.03 18.56 2.21
C LEU A 37 -7.54 18.36 2.00
N GLY A 38 -8.08 19.02 0.98
CA GLY A 38 -9.53 19.18 0.85
C GLY A 38 -10.11 19.94 2.05
N GLY A 39 -11.07 19.35 2.77
CA GLY A 39 -11.66 19.95 3.97
C GLY A 39 -10.93 19.61 5.28
N GLU A 40 -9.88 18.80 5.24
CA GLU A 40 -9.22 18.27 6.45
C GLU A 40 -7.95 19.05 6.76
N LYS A 41 -7.82 19.58 7.98
CA LYS A 41 -6.61 20.27 8.43
C LYS A 41 -5.50 19.24 8.64
N VAL A 42 -4.31 19.52 8.13
CA VAL A 42 -3.13 18.68 8.34
C VAL A 42 -2.54 19.02 9.71
N LEU A 43 -2.65 18.08 10.64
CA LEU A 43 -2.14 18.22 12.02
C LEU A 43 -0.91 17.37 12.30
N ASP A 44 -0.58 16.46 11.39
CA ASP A 44 0.49 15.48 11.55
C ASP A 44 1.20 15.22 10.22
N ARG A 45 2.22 14.36 10.23
CA ARG A 45 2.93 13.89 9.05
C ARG A 45 1.97 13.35 8.00
N PHE A 46 2.29 13.64 6.75
CA PHE A 46 1.63 13.09 5.58
C PHE A 46 2.70 12.67 4.58
N HIS A 47 2.33 11.84 3.63
CA HIS A 47 3.24 11.32 2.62
C HIS A 47 2.94 11.89 1.25
N VAL A 48 3.99 12.07 0.45
CA VAL A 48 3.91 12.59 -0.91
C VAL A 48 4.61 11.60 -1.83
N PHE A 49 3.94 11.20 -2.90
CA PHE A 49 4.50 10.33 -3.93
C PHE A 49 3.88 10.65 -5.29
N LYS A 50 4.43 10.08 -6.36
CA LYS A 50 3.98 10.33 -7.73
C LYS A 50 3.49 9.07 -8.41
N MET A 51 2.32 9.15 -9.05
CA MET A 51 1.80 8.08 -9.90
C MET A 51 1.19 8.66 -11.16
N ARG A 52 1.55 8.12 -12.33
CA ARG A 52 1.04 8.56 -13.64
C ARG A 52 1.07 10.08 -13.84
N GLY A 53 2.18 10.71 -13.45
CA GLY A 53 2.37 12.16 -13.58
C GLY A 53 1.68 13.02 -12.51
N ARG A 54 0.79 12.45 -11.69
CA ARG A 54 0.09 13.15 -10.61
C ARG A 54 0.86 13.03 -9.30
N VAL A 55 0.96 14.14 -8.58
CA VAL A 55 1.44 14.15 -7.19
C VAL A 55 0.27 13.79 -6.30
N ILE A 56 0.46 12.77 -5.47
CA ILE A 56 -0.54 12.23 -4.56
C ILE A 56 -0.07 12.50 -3.13
N PHE A 57 -1.00 12.93 -2.29
CA PHE A 57 -0.82 13.18 -0.87
C PHE A 57 -1.62 12.15 -0.07
N SER A 58 -0.97 11.48 0.87
CA SER A 58 -1.59 10.50 1.76
C SER A 58 -1.60 11.02 3.19
N TYR A 59 -2.81 11.13 3.75
CA TYR A 59 -3.02 11.63 5.11
C TYR A 59 -4.27 10.98 5.71
N ASN A 60 -4.18 10.50 6.95
CA ASN A 60 -5.28 9.86 7.69
C ASN A 60 -6.05 8.81 6.84
N LYS A 61 -5.31 7.87 6.23
CA LYS A 61 -5.87 6.81 5.36
C LYS A 61 -6.68 7.31 4.16
N LYS A 62 -6.49 8.56 3.75
CA LYS A 62 -7.14 9.16 2.59
C LYS A 62 -6.09 9.66 1.62
N LEU A 63 -6.44 9.65 0.34
CA LEU A 63 -5.60 10.17 -0.72
C LEU A 63 -6.18 11.45 -1.31
N TYR A 64 -5.26 12.34 -1.67
CA TYR A 64 -5.53 13.63 -2.26
C TYR A 64 -4.59 13.87 -3.44
N THR A 65 -4.98 14.76 -4.34
CA THR A 65 -4.16 15.22 -5.47
C THR A 65 -4.39 16.71 -5.67
N TYR A 66 -3.46 17.35 -6.35
CA TYR A 66 -3.62 18.73 -6.81
C TYR A 66 -4.45 18.75 -8.11
N ASP A 67 -5.47 19.60 -8.15
CA ASP A 67 -6.22 19.99 -9.34
C ASP A 67 -5.63 21.31 -9.86
N ASP A 68 -4.92 21.21 -10.98
CA ASP A 68 -4.20 22.31 -11.59
C ASP A 68 -5.11 23.34 -12.27
N LEU A 69 -6.29 22.92 -12.72
CA LEU A 69 -7.27 23.81 -13.35
C LEU A 69 -7.88 24.78 -12.34
N ASN A 70 -8.11 24.31 -11.11
CA ASN A 70 -8.80 25.08 -10.07
C ASN A 70 -7.85 25.57 -8.95
N ASP A 71 -6.56 25.22 -8.99
CA ASP A 71 -5.57 25.50 -7.95
C ASP A 71 -6.01 25.05 -6.54
N THR A 72 -6.58 23.84 -6.46
CA THR A 72 -7.12 23.26 -5.22
C THR A 72 -6.60 21.85 -4.96
N ILE A 73 -6.69 21.41 -3.71
CA ILE A 73 -6.44 20.02 -3.32
C ILE A 73 -7.76 19.27 -3.25
N VAL A 74 -7.86 18.18 -4.01
CA VAL A 74 -9.07 17.37 -4.16
C VAL A 74 -8.82 15.92 -3.78
N ARG A 75 -9.88 15.15 -3.54
CA ARG A 75 -9.77 13.71 -3.24
C ARG A 75 -9.29 12.92 -4.44
N PHE A 76 -8.35 12.00 -4.18
CA PHE A 76 -7.90 11.02 -5.14
C PHE A 76 -8.58 9.68 -4.84
N ASN A 77 -9.51 9.25 -5.70
CA ASN A 77 -10.38 8.08 -5.44
C ASN A 77 -9.96 6.81 -6.18
N ASP A 78 -8.88 6.87 -6.95
CA ASP A 78 -8.53 5.79 -7.87
C ASP A 78 -7.90 4.58 -7.16
N LEU A 79 -7.57 4.69 -5.87
CA LEU A 79 -6.91 3.67 -5.02
C LEU A 79 -7.76 3.23 -3.82
N LYS A 80 -9.08 3.41 -3.85
CA LYS A 80 -10.00 3.10 -2.73
C LYS A 80 -9.84 1.73 -2.07
N GLU A 81 -9.43 0.70 -2.81
CA GLU A 81 -9.27 -0.66 -2.26
C GLU A 81 -8.19 -0.74 -1.17
N ILE A 82 -7.17 0.11 -1.26
CA ILE A 82 -6.01 0.10 -0.34
C ILE A 82 -6.00 1.28 0.64
N GLU A 83 -6.92 2.24 0.52
CA GLU A 83 -7.16 3.35 1.47
C GLU A 83 -7.68 2.89 2.86
N LYS A 84 -7.57 1.60 3.19
CA LYS A 84 -7.88 1.05 4.52
C LYS A 84 -6.68 1.11 5.48
N SER A 85 -5.52 1.47 4.96
CA SER A 85 -4.24 1.56 5.66
C SER A 85 -3.56 2.87 5.28
N ASP A 86 -2.66 3.35 6.12
CA ASP A 86 -1.85 4.52 5.79
C ASP A 86 -0.89 4.15 4.66
N ILE A 87 -0.80 5.01 3.65
CA ILE A 87 0.05 4.80 2.47
C ILE A 87 1.26 5.72 2.59
N TYR A 88 2.45 5.14 2.46
CA TYR A 88 3.71 5.85 2.73
C TYR A 88 4.47 6.22 1.47
N SER A 89 4.47 5.35 0.46
CA SER A 89 5.23 5.56 -0.76
C SER A 89 4.70 4.72 -1.92
N ALA A 90 5.07 5.11 -3.14
CA ALA A 90 4.81 4.34 -4.34
C ALA A 90 6.07 4.26 -5.20
N ALA A 91 6.38 3.08 -5.72
CA ALA A 91 7.49 2.83 -6.63
C ALA A 91 6.94 2.35 -7.98
N LYS A 92 7.36 3.03 -9.05
CA LYS A 92 6.94 2.69 -10.41
C LYS A 92 7.57 1.38 -10.85
N VAL A 93 6.75 0.47 -11.39
CA VAL A 93 7.20 -0.73 -12.10
C VAL A 93 7.19 -0.47 -13.60
N ASP A 94 6.08 0.05 -14.11
CA ASP A 94 5.88 0.46 -15.49
C ASP A 94 4.87 1.63 -15.55
N GLU A 95 4.40 2.04 -16.73
CA GLU A 95 3.46 3.17 -16.87
C GLU A 95 2.14 3.00 -16.09
N ASN A 96 1.71 1.76 -15.88
CA ASN A 96 0.42 1.44 -15.29
C ASN A 96 0.55 0.68 -13.96
N THR A 97 1.70 0.10 -13.66
CA THR A 97 1.92 -0.78 -12.52
C THR A 97 2.84 -0.13 -11.48
N TYR A 98 2.46 -0.22 -10.21
CA TYR A 98 3.20 0.35 -9.09
C TYR A 98 3.22 -0.61 -7.91
N TRP A 99 4.30 -0.58 -7.14
CA TRP A 99 4.29 -1.06 -5.76
C TRP A 99 3.97 0.09 -4.82
N ILE A 100 3.14 -0.18 -3.81
CA ILE A 100 2.72 0.78 -2.80
C ILE A 100 3.09 0.23 -1.44
N SER A 101 3.80 1.03 -0.65
CA SER A 101 4.02 0.71 0.76
C SER A 101 2.86 1.22 1.59
N THR A 102 2.29 0.34 2.42
CA THR A 102 1.29 0.70 3.42
C THR A 102 1.82 0.47 4.83
N SER A 103 1.05 0.87 5.85
CA SER A 103 1.34 0.53 7.25
C SER A 103 1.28 -0.98 7.54
N LYS A 104 0.61 -1.77 6.69
CA LYS A 104 0.40 -3.22 6.92
C LYS A 104 1.22 -4.12 6.00
N ASP A 105 1.38 -3.71 4.75
CA ASP A 105 1.93 -4.56 3.70
C ASP A 105 2.42 -3.76 2.50
N PHE A 106 3.04 -4.47 1.56
CA PHE A 106 3.41 -3.95 0.25
C PHE A 106 2.40 -4.45 -0.77
N VAL A 107 1.73 -3.54 -1.46
CA VAL A 107 0.65 -3.87 -2.40
C VAL A 107 1.06 -3.47 -3.81
N ARG A 108 1.01 -4.42 -4.74
CA ARG A 108 1.20 -4.12 -6.16
C ARG A 108 -0.15 -3.83 -6.80
N VAL A 109 -0.26 -2.69 -7.45
CA VAL A 109 -1.48 -2.24 -8.12
C VAL A 109 -1.23 -1.98 -9.60
N ARG A 110 -2.30 -2.05 -10.40
CA ARG A 110 -2.27 -1.71 -11.83
C ARG A 110 -3.45 -0.85 -12.24
N TRP A 111 -3.19 0.19 -13.02
CA TRP A 111 -4.22 0.98 -13.69
C TRP A 111 -4.90 0.16 -14.78
N ASN A 112 -6.24 0.07 -14.74
CA ASN A 112 -7.03 -0.69 -15.72
C ASN A 112 -7.78 0.18 -16.75
N GLY A 113 -7.49 1.49 -16.80
CA GLY A 113 -8.23 2.45 -17.63
C GLY A 113 -9.25 3.29 -16.85
N LYS A 114 -9.68 2.83 -15.66
CA LYS A 114 -10.67 3.52 -14.82
C LYS A 114 -10.20 3.75 -13.38
N ARG A 115 -9.53 2.76 -12.80
CA ARG A 115 -9.01 2.79 -11.42
C ARG A 115 -7.80 1.88 -11.29
N TYR A 116 -7.12 1.95 -10.17
CA TYR A 116 -6.14 0.93 -9.80
C TYR A 116 -6.83 -0.31 -9.25
N VAL A 117 -6.34 -1.47 -9.65
CA VAL A 117 -6.74 -2.78 -9.11
C VAL A 117 -5.54 -3.46 -8.45
N VAL A 118 -5.78 -4.16 -7.35
CA VAL A 118 -4.74 -4.92 -6.65
C VAL A 118 -4.36 -6.17 -7.46
N LEU A 119 -3.06 -6.38 -7.69
CA LEU A 119 -2.53 -7.57 -8.36
C LEU A 119 -2.09 -8.66 -7.38
N ASN A 120 -1.44 -8.24 -6.29
CA ASN A 120 -0.96 -9.07 -5.19
C ASN A 120 -0.49 -8.17 -4.05
N ASN A 121 -0.39 -8.74 -2.85
CA ASN A 121 0.21 -8.12 -1.68
C ASN A 121 1.33 -9.01 -1.11
N VAL A 122 2.24 -8.41 -0.37
CA VAL A 122 3.34 -9.09 0.33
C VAL A 122 3.36 -8.57 1.75
N ALA A 123 3.08 -9.46 2.70
CA ALA A 123 3.16 -9.14 4.12
C ALA A 123 4.61 -9.16 4.61
N PRO A 124 5.02 -8.25 5.51
CA PRO A 124 6.34 -8.23 6.14
C PRO A 124 6.70 -9.56 6.81
N SER A 125 5.70 -10.20 7.42
CA SER A 125 5.83 -11.48 8.12
C SER A 125 6.34 -12.62 7.23
N LEU A 126 6.20 -12.52 5.90
CA LEU A 126 6.80 -13.48 4.96
C LEU A 126 8.33 -13.45 4.97
N PHE A 127 8.92 -12.36 5.46
CA PHE A 127 10.36 -12.20 5.67
C PHE A 127 10.78 -12.46 7.12
N GLY A 128 9.83 -12.79 8.02
CA GLY A 128 10.09 -12.86 9.45
C GLY A 128 10.40 -11.51 10.10
N LEU A 129 9.97 -10.41 9.46
CA LEU A 129 10.22 -9.03 9.88
C LEU A 129 8.91 -8.23 9.93
N ASP A 130 8.98 -7.04 10.51
CA ASP A 130 7.87 -6.08 10.58
C ASP A 130 8.13 -4.86 9.67
N ASN A 131 7.08 -4.06 9.48
CA ASN A 131 7.18 -2.78 8.78
C ASN A 131 7.88 -1.72 9.65
N ASN A 132 8.62 -0.82 9.01
CA ASN A 132 9.00 0.44 9.64
C ASN A 132 7.80 1.39 9.61
N ASP A 133 7.41 1.87 10.79
CA ASP A 133 6.34 2.84 10.88
C ASP A 133 6.77 4.15 10.21
N GLU A 134 5.90 4.68 9.34
CA GLU A 134 5.99 6.00 8.70
C GLU A 134 7.14 6.29 7.72
N THR A 135 8.15 5.43 7.56
CA THR A 135 9.25 5.67 6.60
C THR A 135 9.45 4.53 5.60
N ASN A 136 8.50 3.62 5.58
CA ASN A 136 8.53 2.44 4.77
C ASN A 136 8.49 2.78 3.26
N THR A 137 9.52 2.35 2.55
CA THR A 137 9.72 2.60 1.12
C THR A 137 9.82 1.32 0.33
N VAL A 138 9.45 1.41 -0.95
CA VAL A 138 9.71 0.37 -1.94
C VAL A 138 10.68 0.92 -2.99
N TYR A 139 11.61 0.09 -3.41
CA TYR A 139 12.46 0.35 -4.56
C TYR A 139 12.24 -0.73 -5.63
N VAL A 140 12.27 -0.36 -6.90
CA VAL A 140 12.05 -1.29 -8.02
C VAL A 140 13.18 -1.12 -9.02
N ASP A 141 13.80 -2.23 -9.40
CA ASP A 141 14.86 -2.27 -10.40
C ASP A 141 14.92 -3.64 -11.08
N GLY A 142 15.13 -3.67 -12.40
CA GLY A 142 15.40 -4.91 -13.15
C GLY A 142 14.38 -6.05 -12.96
N GLY A 143 13.09 -5.74 -12.71
CA GLY A 143 12.06 -6.76 -12.42
C GLY A 143 12.03 -7.26 -10.97
N MET A 144 12.86 -6.68 -10.10
CA MET A 144 12.88 -6.90 -8.66
C MET A 144 12.18 -5.74 -7.93
N ALA A 145 11.51 -6.06 -6.84
CA ALA A 145 11.09 -5.08 -5.84
C ALA A 145 11.82 -5.34 -4.53
N TYR A 146 12.22 -4.27 -3.87
CA TYR A 146 12.92 -4.27 -2.59
C TYR A 146 12.06 -3.50 -1.59
N PHE A 147 11.67 -4.19 -0.53
CA PHE A 147 10.81 -3.68 0.53
C PHE A 147 11.69 -3.31 1.72
N CYS A 148 11.68 -2.04 2.11
CA CYS A 148 12.32 -1.61 3.35
C CYS A 148 11.51 -2.19 4.52
N LEU A 149 12.17 -2.89 5.43
CA LEU A 149 11.57 -3.52 6.60
C LEU A 149 12.35 -3.10 7.84
N ASN A 150 11.77 -3.27 9.02
CA ASN A 150 12.55 -3.11 10.24
C ASN A 150 13.70 -4.12 10.25
N ASN A 151 14.93 -3.59 10.35
CA ASN A 151 16.17 -4.36 10.40
C ASN A 151 16.47 -5.23 9.17
N GLY A 152 15.88 -4.92 8.00
CA GLY A 152 16.17 -5.71 6.80
C GLY A 152 15.57 -5.17 5.51
N VAL A 153 15.82 -5.91 4.43
CA VAL A 153 15.26 -5.63 3.11
C VAL A 153 14.67 -6.92 2.53
N GLY A 154 13.36 -6.90 2.29
CA GLY A 154 12.68 -7.98 1.59
C GLY A 154 12.89 -7.84 0.08
N ARG A 155 13.24 -8.92 -0.62
CA ARG A 155 13.38 -8.91 -2.09
C ARG A 155 12.31 -9.78 -2.74
N PHE A 156 11.65 -9.24 -3.76
CA PHE A 156 10.60 -9.91 -4.52
C PHE A 156 10.91 -9.92 -6.02
N ASN A 157 10.98 -11.12 -6.61
CA ASN A 157 11.16 -11.28 -8.06
C ASN A 157 9.80 -11.35 -8.77
N MET A 158 9.49 -10.34 -9.59
CA MET A 158 8.19 -10.24 -10.25
C MET A 158 7.99 -11.27 -11.37
N ALA A 159 9.05 -11.66 -12.08
CA ALA A 159 8.98 -12.68 -13.12
C ALA A 159 8.73 -14.08 -12.52
N GLN A 160 9.45 -14.42 -11.45
CA GLN A 160 9.27 -15.69 -10.75
C GLN A 160 7.88 -15.80 -10.12
N ALA A 161 7.35 -14.72 -9.54
CA ALA A 161 6.00 -14.71 -8.99
C ALA A 161 4.92 -14.91 -10.06
N GLN A 162 5.13 -14.37 -11.27
CA GLN A 162 4.21 -14.57 -12.39
C GLN A 162 4.22 -16.03 -12.88
N ALA A 163 5.39 -16.66 -12.95
CA ALA A 163 5.50 -18.09 -13.26
C ALA A 163 4.82 -18.97 -12.20
N ARG A 164 5.02 -18.67 -10.90
CA ARG A 164 4.36 -19.40 -9.80
C ARG A 164 2.84 -19.22 -9.79
N LYS A 165 2.30 -18.06 -10.18
CA LYS A 165 0.84 -17.86 -10.31
C LYS A 165 0.18 -18.82 -11.31
N GLN A 166 0.93 -19.33 -12.28
CA GLN A 166 0.41 -20.36 -13.20
C GLN A 166 0.31 -21.73 -12.53
N GLN A 167 1.12 -21.97 -11.49
CA GLN A 167 1.04 -23.15 -10.64
C GLN A 167 -0.14 -22.99 -9.67
N LYS A 168 -1.30 -23.53 -10.08
CA LYS A 168 -2.49 -23.58 -9.23
C LYS A 168 -2.33 -24.71 -8.21
N TYR A 169 -1.96 -24.35 -6.99
CA TYR A 169 -2.08 -25.26 -5.85
C TYR A 169 -3.52 -25.26 -5.35
N SER A 170 -4.12 -26.44 -5.27
CA SER A 170 -5.43 -26.59 -4.63
C SER A 170 -5.22 -26.63 -3.11
N LEU A 171 -5.70 -25.61 -2.41
CA LEU A 171 -5.79 -25.63 -0.96
C LEU A 171 -6.76 -26.75 -0.55
N ARG A 172 -6.33 -27.62 0.36
CA ARG A 172 -7.14 -28.72 0.89
C ARG A 172 -7.29 -28.54 2.40
N VAL A 173 -8.46 -28.91 2.92
CA VAL A 173 -8.62 -29.03 4.37
C VAL A 173 -7.92 -30.32 4.80
N LEU A 174 -6.94 -30.20 5.68
CA LEU A 174 -6.23 -31.36 6.24
C LEU A 174 -7.07 -31.98 7.37
N ASN A 175 -7.58 -31.15 8.28
CA ASN A 175 -8.53 -31.54 9.31
C ASN A 175 -9.30 -30.33 9.83
N ALA A 176 -10.41 -30.61 10.52
CA ALA A 176 -11.15 -29.65 11.32
C ALA A 176 -11.38 -30.25 12.70
N LEU A 177 -11.26 -29.43 13.75
CA LEU A 177 -11.35 -29.84 15.15
C LEU A 177 -12.30 -28.90 15.88
N THR A 178 -13.09 -29.42 16.82
CA THR A 178 -13.80 -28.63 17.84
C THR A 178 -13.18 -28.87 19.20
N THR A 179 -13.03 -27.83 20.01
CA THR A 179 -12.59 -27.93 21.40
C THR A 179 -13.73 -27.48 22.30
N ASP A 180 -14.17 -28.35 23.22
CA ASP A 180 -15.23 -28.03 24.17
C ASP A 180 -14.73 -27.11 25.30
N ASN A 181 -15.67 -26.66 26.13
CA ASN A 181 -15.44 -25.79 27.29
C ASN A 181 -14.61 -26.46 28.40
N ARG A 182 -14.30 -27.75 28.28
CA ARG A 182 -13.41 -28.51 29.16
C ARG A 182 -12.03 -28.75 28.54
N GLY A 183 -11.79 -28.24 27.33
CA GLY A 183 -10.53 -28.39 26.60
C GLY A 183 -10.40 -29.70 25.81
N VAL A 184 -11.46 -30.51 25.73
CA VAL A 184 -11.43 -31.77 24.98
C VAL A 184 -11.60 -31.48 23.49
N THR A 185 -10.68 -32.01 22.67
CA THR A 185 -10.67 -31.77 21.22
C THR A 185 -11.22 -32.98 20.46
N ARG A 186 -12.10 -32.74 19.48
CA ARG A 186 -12.71 -33.78 18.62
C ARG A 186 -12.61 -33.41 17.14
N ASN A 187 -12.40 -34.41 16.28
CA ASN A 187 -12.42 -34.21 14.82
C ASN A 187 -13.84 -33.89 14.33
N LEU A 188 -13.93 -32.88 13.45
CA LEU A 188 -15.13 -32.54 12.71
C LEU A 188 -15.06 -33.11 11.28
N PRO A 189 -16.20 -33.55 10.72
CA PRO A 189 -16.26 -33.94 9.31
C PRO A 189 -16.03 -32.73 8.40
N ILE A 190 -15.26 -32.92 7.33
CA ILE A 190 -14.89 -31.86 6.39
C ILE A 190 -16.03 -31.53 5.41
N ALA A 191 -17.00 -32.43 5.24
CA ALA A 191 -18.16 -32.24 4.36
C ALA A 191 -19.46 -32.67 5.06
N GLY A 192 -20.21 -31.69 5.56
CA GLY A 192 -21.57 -31.85 6.09
C GLY A 192 -21.66 -32.48 7.48
N GLY A 193 -22.51 -31.89 8.34
CA GLY A 193 -22.82 -32.40 9.69
C GLY A 193 -21.76 -32.10 10.75
N GLY A 194 -22.08 -32.41 12.00
CA GLY A 194 -21.21 -32.24 13.17
C GLY A 194 -21.72 -31.18 14.13
N ASP A 195 -21.82 -31.53 15.41
CA ASP A 195 -22.16 -30.59 16.46
C ASP A 195 -20.91 -29.79 16.85
N ILE A 196 -21.02 -28.47 16.69
CA ILE A 196 -19.98 -27.53 17.09
C ILE A 196 -20.23 -27.19 18.55
N GLU A 197 -19.40 -27.71 19.45
CA GLU A 197 -19.55 -27.50 20.89
C GLU A 197 -18.98 -26.13 21.32
N SER A 198 -17.84 -25.71 20.76
CA SER A 198 -17.25 -24.38 21.02
C SER A 198 -16.24 -23.98 19.93
N ASN A 199 -14.95 -23.82 20.25
CA ASN A 199 -13.95 -23.28 19.33
C ASN A 199 -13.63 -24.25 18.20
N ILE A 200 -13.56 -23.75 16.97
CA ILE A 200 -13.18 -24.55 15.80
C ILE A 200 -11.77 -24.19 15.36
N THR A 201 -10.95 -25.21 15.13
CA THR A 201 -9.63 -25.09 14.49
C THR A 201 -9.67 -25.83 13.14
N ILE A 202 -9.29 -25.14 12.06
CA ILE A 202 -9.21 -25.73 10.71
C ILE A 202 -7.76 -25.67 10.25
N THR A 203 -7.20 -26.83 9.91
CA THR A 203 -5.86 -26.90 9.32
C THR A 203 -5.97 -27.03 7.80
N LEU A 204 -5.26 -26.18 7.08
CA LEU A 204 -5.22 -26.17 5.62
C LEU A 204 -3.85 -26.64 5.14
N THR A 205 -3.81 -27.34 4.02
CA THR A 205 -2.58 -27.82 3.38
C THR A 205 -2.59 -27.52 1.89
N TYR A 206 -1.41 -27.35 1.31
CA TYR A 206 -1.19 -27.21 -0.12
C TYR A 206 0.12 -27.96 -0.49
N PRO A 207 0.24 -28.49 -1.73
CA PRO A 207 1.45 -29.14 -2.20
C PRO A 207 2.68 -28.23 -2.23
#